data_AF-A0A355EXM6-F1
#
_entry.id   AF-A0A355EXM6-F1
#
_cell.length_a   1.000
_cell.length_b   1.000
_cell.length_c   1.000
_cell.angle_alpha   90.00
_cell.angle_beta   90.00
_cell.angle_gamma   90.00
#
_symmetry.space_group_name_H-M   'P 1'
#
loop_
_entity.id
_entity.type
_entity.pdbx_description
1 polymer ?
#
loop_
_entity_poly.entity_id
_entity_poly.type
_entity_poly.pdbx_seq_one_letter_code
_entity_poly.pdbx_strand_id
1 'polypeptide(L)'
;MRPLAIALAACLAACRQAPLPTAGPGDPPVVPEIARVAEKGRPVLFVGLDGADWEMLDPYLQAGLLPNLAALSHEGRTGVLTSIQPPLSPLVWTTEMTGVSPIEHGILDFTRFNPQTGERE
;
A
#
# COMPACT_ATOMS: atom_id res chain seq x y z
N MET A 1 14.14 39.60 -13.35
CA MET A 1 14.31 38.21 -13.85
C MET A 1 15.51 37.59 -13.18
N ARG A 2 15.30 36.66 -12.24
CA ARG A 2 16.33 35.81 -11.62
C ARG A 2 15.68 34.43 -11.44
N PRO A 3 16.27 33.34 -11.95
CA PRO A 3 15.67 32.01 -11.83
C PRO A 3 15.84 31.52 -10.39
N LEU A 4 14.74 31.14 -9.75
CA LEU A 4 14.77 30.45 -8.45
C LEU A 4 15.03 28.97 -8.73
N ALA A 5 16.21 28.49 -8.38
CA ALA A 5 16.57 27.09 -8.48
C ALA A 5 15.75 26.29 -7.46
N ILE A 6 14.93 25.35 -7.94
CA ILE A 6 14.26 24.35 -7.10
C ILE A 6 15.34 23.33 -6.72
N ALA A 7 15.76 23.36 -5.46
CA ALA A 7 16.61 22.31 -4.89
C ALA A 7 15.77 21.05 -4.70
N LEU A 8 15.97 20.07 -5.58
CA LEU A 8 15.46 18.72 -5.40
C LEU A 8 16.32 18.04 -4.33
N ALA A 9 15.85 18.05 -3.08
CA ALA A 9 16.43 17.24 -2.03
C ALA A 9 16.01 15.78 -2.26
N ALA A 10 16.75 15.06 -3.11
CA ALA A 10 16.71 13.63 -3.16
C ALA A 10 17.31 13.09 -1.86
N CYS A 11 16.48 12.89 -0.84
CA CYS A 11 16.81 11.98 0.24
C CYS A 11 16.86 10.57 -0.35
N LEU A 12 18.01 10.21 -0.92
CA LEU A 12 18.46 8.83 -0.99
C LEU A 12 18.72 8.39 0.46
N ALA A 13 17.64 8.16 1.20
CA ALA A 13 17.71 7.25 2.32
C ALA A 13 18.09 5.92 1.68
N ALA A 14 19.36 5.54 1.81
CA ALA A 14 19.81 4.21 1.53
C ALA A 14 19.03 3.29 2.48
N CYS A 15 17.85 2.84 2.04
CA CYS A 15 17.27 1.60 2.53
C CYS A 15 18.35 0.56 2.26
N ARG A 16 19.14 0.26 3.28
CA ARG A 16 19.87 -1.00 3.33
C ARG A 16 18.78 -2.03 3.07
N GLN A 17 18.84 -2.66 1.90
CA GLN A 17 18.10 -3.89 1.66
C GLN A 17 18.65 -4.87 2.70
N ALA A 18 18.00 -4.92 3.87
CA ALA A 18 18.13 -6.09 4.71
C ALA A 18 17.72 -7.25 3.81
N PRO A 19 18.54 -8.30 3.68
CA PRO A 19 18.15 -9.46 2.90
C PRO A 19 16.77 -9.88 3.41
N LEU A 20 15.79 -9.97 2.50
CA LEU A 20 14.48 -10.52 2.84
C LEU A 20 14.74 -11.86 3.54
N PRO A 21 14.13 -12.11 4.71
CA PRO A 21 14.27 -13.40 5.36
C PRO A 21 13.91 -14.48 4.33
N THR A 22 14.88 -15.31 3.96
CA THR A 22 14.63 -16.44 3.08
C THR A 22 13.68 -17.35 3.84
N ALA A 23 12.41 -17.35 3.43
CA ALA A 23 11.40 -18.20 4.02
C ALA A 23 11.88 -19.66 3.92
N GLY A 24 12.32 -20.21 5.05
CA GLY A 24 12.42 -21.65 5.22
C GLY A 24 11.01 -22.24 5.18
N PRO A 25 10.86 -23.55 4.95
CA PRO A 25 9.57 -24.21 5.01
C PRO A 25 9.11 -24.24 6.48
N GLY A 26 8.32 -23.25 6.87
CA GLY A 26 7.78 -23.05 8.21
C GLY A 26 7.23 -21.65 8.30
N ASP A 27 5.98 -21.55 8.73
CA ASP A 27 5.07 -20.39 8.73
C ASP A 27 5.71 -18.99 8.71
N PRO A 28 5.11 -18.02 7.97
CA PRO A 28 5.60 -16.65 7.96
C PRO A 28 5.69 -16.09 9.39
N PRO A 29 6.70 -15.25 9.70
CA PRO A 29 6.89 -14.71 11.04
C PRO A 29 5.61 -14.03 11.51
N VAL A 30 5.08 -14.48 12.63
CA VAL A 30 3.88 -13.91 13.25
C VAL A 30 4.13 -12.46 13.66
N VAL A 31 3.09 -11.63 13.67
CA VAL A 31 3.15 -10.18 13.99
C VAL A 31 4.07 -9.83 15.19
N PRO A 32 4.10 -10.58 16.31
CA PRO A 32 5.01 -10.30 17.42
C PRO A 32 6.50 -10.43 17.08
N GLU A 33 6.87 -11.32 16.16
CA GLU A 33 8.25 -11.51 15.73
C GLU A 33 8.70 -10.36 14.82
N ILE A 34 7.85 -9.97 13.87
CA ILE A 34 8.06 -8.78 13.03
C ILE A 34 8.23 -7.53 13.91
N ALA A 35 7.37 -7.37 14.92
CA ALA A 35 7.45 -6.24 15.85
C ALA A 35 8.74 -6.22 16.69
N ARG A 36 9.35 -7.38 16.97
CA ARG A 36 10.62 -7.47 17.72
C ARG A 36 11.83 -7.03 16.90
N VAL A 37 11.82 -7.31 15.60
CA VAL A 37 12.93 -6.98 14.70
C VAL A 37 12.76 -5.63 14.00
N ALA A 38 11.56 -5.05 14.04
CA ALA A 38 11.30 -3.72 13.51
C ALA A 38 12.16 -2.67 14.24
N GLU A 39 12.83 -1.81 13.47
CA GLU A 39 13.57 -0.69 14.04
C GLU A 39 12.61 0.28 14.76
N LYS A 40 13.04 0.81 15.90
CA LYS A 40 12.29 1.83 16.64
C LYS A 40 12.32 3.15 15.89
N GLY A 41 11.38 3.33 14.98
CA GLY A 41 11.12 4.58 14.25
C GLY A 41 9.90 5.33 14.76
N ARG A 42 9.58 6.43 14.09
CA ARG A 42 8.26 7.07 14.23
C ARG A 42 7.20 6.07 13.75
N PRO A 43 6.14 5.80 14.53
CA PRO A 43 5.06 4.93 14.08
C PRO A 43 4.47 5.43 12.77
N VAL A 44 4.21 4.50 11.85
CA VAL A 44 3.52 4.76 10.58
C VAL A 44 2.17 4.06 10.64
N LEU A 45 1.10 4.79 10.33
CA LEU A 45 -0.24 4.23 10.16
C LEU A 45 -0.59 4.26 8.67
N PHE A 46 -0.86 3.09 8.10
CA PHE A 46 -1.42 2.95 6.77
C PHE A 46 -2.93 2.73 6.89
N VAL A 47 -3.72 3.58 6.24
CA VAL A 47 -5.18 3.49 6.20
C VAL A 47 -5.59 3.40 4.74
N GLY A 48 -6.23 2.30 4.35
CA GLY A 48 -6.85 2.18 3.04
C GLY A 48 -8.38 2.22 3.16
N LEU A 49 -9.03 2.81 2.16
CA LEU A 49 -10.48 2.92 2.05
C LEU A 49 -10.92 2.09 0.83
N ASP A 50 -11.59 0.95 1.07
CA ASP A 50 -12.00 0.06 -0.03
C ASP A 50 -13.11 0.72 -0.87
N GLY A 51 -12.92 0.73 -2.20
CA GLY A 51 -13.86 1.29 -3.16
C GLY A 51 -14.02 2.81 -3.13
N ALA A 52 -13.15 3.55 -2.42
CA ALA A 52 -13.21 5.01 -2.38
C ALA A 52 -12.27 5.64 -3.42
N ASP A 53 -12.76 6.67 -4.10
CA ASP A 53 -11.97 7.56 -4.96
C ASP A 53 -12.31 9.03 -4.71
N TRP A 54 -11.62 9.93 -5.41
CA TRP A 54 -11.85 11.38 -5.26
C TRP A 54 -13.23 11.82 -5.73
N GLU A 55 -13.80 11.18 -6.76
CA GLU A 55 -15.16 11.51 -7.23
C GLU A 55 -16.21 11.23 -6.15
N MET A 56 -16.01 10.16 -5.37
CA MET A 56 -16.83 9.84 -4.22
C MET A 56 -16.55 10.76 -3.02
N LEU A 57 -15.28 11.07 -2.71
CA LEU A 57 -14.90 11.78 -1.49
C LEU A 57 -15.10 13.31 -1.57
N ASP A 58 -14.91 13.91 -2.74
CA ASP A 58 -14.96 15.36 -2.93
C ASP A 58 -16.30 15.99 -2.51
N PRO A 59 -17.48 15.43 -2.85
CA PRO A 59 -18.76 15.96 -2.37
C PRO A 59 -18.87 16.01 -0.84
N TYR A 60 -18.35 15.00 -0.14
CA TYR A 60 -18.37 14.97 1.33
C TYR A 60 -17.37 15.95 1.94
N LEU A 61 -16.21 16.14 1.31
CA LEU A 61 -15.23 17.15 1.70
C LEU A 61 -15.81 18.56 1.55
N GLN A 62 -16.45 18.85 0.41
CA GLN A 62 -17.09 20.15 0.13
C GLN A 62 -18.26 20.43 1.09
N ALA A 63 -19.01 19.40 1.47
CA ALA A 63 -20.08 19.51 2.47
C ALA A 63 -19.55 19.65 3.92
N GLY A 64 -18.24 19.60 4.15
CA GLY A 64 -17.63 19.69 5.47
C GLY A 64 -17.84 18.45 6.35
N LEU A 65 -18.19 17.31 5.75
CA LEU A 65 -18.53 16.07 6.47
C LEU A 65 -17.32 15.20 6.83
N LEU A 66 -16.16 15.49 6.23
CA LEU A 66 -14.90 14.75 6.46
C LEU A 66 -13.79 15.67 7.01
N PRO A 67 -13.96 16.27 8.21
CA PRO A 67 -13.05 17.30 8.72
C PRO A 67 -11.62 16.78 8.93
N ASN A 68 -11.46 15.52 9.36
CA ASN A 68 -10.13 14.93 9.56
C ASN A 68 -9.42 14.68 8.23
N LEU A 69 -10.14 14.19 7.21
CA LEU A 69 -9.57 13.98 5.88
C LEU A 69 -9.22 15.32 5.22
N ALA A 70 -10.06 16.35 5.41
CA ALA A 70 -9.78 17.71 4.95
C ALA A 70 -8.49 18.27 5.58
N ALA A 71 -8.31 18.09 6.89
CA ALA A 71 -7.08 18.49 7.59
C ALA A 71 -5.85 17.76 7.04
N LEU A 72 -5.93 16.43 6.87
CA LEU A 72 -4.85 15.62 6.28
C LEU A 72 -4.51 16.06 4.86
N SER A 73 -5.51 16.36 4.03
CA SER A 73 -5.32 16.85 2.67
C SER A 73 -4.65 18.22 2.64
N HIS A 74 -5.01 19.12 3.56
CA HIS A 74 -4.49 20.49 3.62
C HIS A 74 -3.05 20.53 4.16
N GLU A 75 -2.75 19.77 5.21
CA GLU A 75 -1.44 19.76 5.87
C GLU A 75 -0.43 18.80 5.21
N GLY A 76 -0.92 17.84 4.44
CA GLY A 76 -0.14 16.76 3.86
C GLY A 76 0.15 16.89 2.37
N ARG A 77 0.06 15.74 1.68
CA ARG A 77 0.20 15.59 0.24
C ARG A 77 -0.91 14.68 -0.27
N THR A 78 -1.51 15.06 -1.39
CA THR A 78 -2.54 14.28 -2.06
C THR A 78 -2.14 14.05 -3.52
N GLY A 79 -2.73 13.02 -4.11
CA GLY A 79 -2.50 12.63 -5.50
C GLY A 79 -3.45 11.50 -5.90
N VAL A 80 -3.52 11.25 -7.20
CA VAL A 80 -4.27 10.12 -7.75
C VAL A 80 -3.30 8.95 -7.92
N LEU A 81 -3.59 7.82 -7.29
CA LEU A 81 -2.88 6.57 -7.51
C LEU A 81 -3.59 5.79 -8.62
N THR A 82 -2.81 5.15 -9.49
CA THR A 82 -3.36 4.25 -10.52
C THR A 82 -3.45 2.86 -9.95
N SER A 83 -4.61 2.22 -10.08
CA SER A 83 -4.82 0.85 -9.62
C SER A 83 -4.36 -0.20 -10.64
N ILE A 84 -4.15 -1.42 -10.16
CA ILE A 84 -3.89 -2.59 -10.99
C ILE A 84 -5.18 -2.98 -11.74
N GLN A 85 -5.02 -3.56 -12.94
CA GLN A 85 -6.12 -4.09 -13.73
C GLN A 85 -6.00 -5.62 -13.84
N PRO A 86 -7.03 -6.39 -13.43
CA PRO A 86 -8.32 -5.94 -12.87
C PRO A 86 -8.19 -5.45 -11.41
N PRO A 87 -9.03 -4.49 -10.96
CA PRO A 87 -8.96 -3.91 -9.61
C PRO A 87 -9.67 -4.82 -8.58
N LEU A 88 -9.30 -6.10 -8.54
CA LEU A 88 -9.82 -7.05 -7.57
C LEU A 88 -9.14 -6.81 -6.21
N SER A 89 -9.92 -6.64 -5.15
CA SER A 89 -9.42 -6.39 -3.78
C SER A 89 -8.26 -7.31 -3.36
N PRO A 90 -8.30 -8.65 -3.54
CA PRO A 90 -7.19 -9.52 -3.12
C PRO A 90 -5.88 -9.26 -3.87
N LEU A 91 -5.93 -8.77 -5.11
CA LEU A 91 -4.73 -8.38 -5.87
C LEU A 91 -4.21 -7.04 -5.35
N VAL A 92 -5.09 -6.04 -5.26
CA VAL A 92 -4.72 -4.65 -4.89
C VAL A 92 -4.13 -4.61 -3.48
N TRP A 93 -4.86 -5.11 -2.48
CA TRP A 93 -4.41 -5.06 -1.08
C TRP A 93 -3.12 -5.84 -0.84
N THR A 94 -2.97 -6.99 -1.49
CA THR A 94 -1.77 -7.81 -1.33
C THR A 94 -0.57 -7.12 -1.99
N THR A 95 -0.74 -6.53 -3.18
CA THR A 95 0.32 -5.74 -3.82
C THR A 95 0.71 -4.53 -2.97
N GLU A 96 -0.25 -3.79 -2.40
CA GLU A 96 0.02 -2.64 -1.53
C GLU A 96 0.85 -3.03 -0.29
N MET A 97 0.53 -4.15 0.34
CA MET A 97 1.20 -4.60 1.57
C MET A 97 2.56 -5.25 1.31
N THR A 98 2.73 -5.93 0.17
CA THR A 98 3.97 -6.65 -0.15
C THR A 98 4.94 -5.81 -0.97
N GLY A 99 4.45 -4.79 -1.69
CA GLY A 99 5.22 -3.98 -2.61
C GLY A 99 5.66 -4.70 -3.88
N VAL A 100 5.11 -5.88 -4.18
CA VAL A 100 5.42 -6.68 -5.39
C VAL A 100 4.17 -6.97 -6.21
N SER A 101 4.33 -7.38 -7.47
CA SER A 101 3.19 -7.60 -8.37
C SER A 101 2.33 -8.83 -8.01
N PRO A 102 1.09 -8.93 -8.52
CA PRO A 102 0.25 -10.12 -8.31
C PRO A 102 0.87 -11.43 -8.74
N ILE A 103 1.71 -11.41 -9.77
CA ILE A 103 2.44 -12.59 -10.24
C ILE A 103 3.51 -13.01 -9.24
N GLU A 104 4.17 -12.06 -8.58
CA GLU A 104 5.21 -12.34 -7.59
C GLU A 104 4.64 -12.83 -6.26
N HIS A 105 3.55 -12.22 -5.77
CA HIS A 105 2.92 -12.67 -4.52
C HIS A 105 1.90 -13.81 -4.71
N GLY A 106 1.48 -14.12 -5.95
CA GLY A 106 0.67 -15.29 -6.30
C GLY A 106 -0.82 -15.24 -5.93
N ILE A 107 -1.33 -14.09 -5.49
CA ILE A 107 -2.76 -13.89 -5.16
C ILE A 107 -3.43 -13.23 -6.36
N LEU A 108 -4.22 -14.01 -7.10
CA LEU A 108 -4.70 -13.64 -8.44
C LEU A 108 -6.23 -13.53 -8.55
N ASP A 109 -6.98 -13.94 -7.53
CA ASP A 109 -8.44 -13.85 -7.48
C ASP A 109 -8.93 -14.08 -6.02
N PHE A 110 -10.23 -13.92 -5.78
CA PHE A 110 -10.90 -14.28 -4.52
C PHE A 110 -10.98 -15.79 -4.29
N THR A 111 -10.94 -16.56 -5.38
CA THR A 111 -11.04 -18.03 -5.35
C THR A 111 -9.90 -18.63 -6.13
N ARG A 112 -9.46 -19.84 -5.77
CA ARG A 112 -8.48 -20.56 -6.58
C ARG A 112 -9.19 -21.62 -7.41
N PHE A 113 -8.59 -22.01 -8.52
CA PHE A 113 -9.03 -23.18 -9.26
C PHE A 113 -8.05 -24.31 -9.01
N ASN A 114 -8.59 -25.49 -8.72
CA ASN A 114 -7.79 -26.69 -8.65
C ASN A 114 -7.24 -27.00 -10.06
N PRO A 115 -5.92 -27.03 -10.27
CA PRO A 115 -5.36 -27.23 -11.61
C PRO A 115 -5.59 -28.65 -12.15
N GLN A 116 -5.93 -29.61 -11.29
CA GLN A 116 -6.20 -31.00 -11.68
C GLN A 116 -7.67 -31.25 -11.99
N THR A 117 -8.58 -30.71 -11.17
CA THR A 117 -10.02 -30.96 -11.32
C THR A 117 -10.76 -29.84 -12.06
N GLY A 118 -10.18 -28.64 -12.13
CA GLY A 118 -10.83 -27.44 -12.65
C GLY A 118 -11.93 -26.88 -11.74
N GLU A 119 -12.12 -27.45 -10.55
CA GLU A 119 -13.12 -26.99 -9.59
C GLU A 119 -12.64 -25.71 -8.89
N ARG A 120 -13.60 -24.84 -8.57
CA ARG A 120 -13.35 -23.63 -7.80
C ARG A 120 -13.30 -23.96 -6.31
N GLU A 121 -12.21 -23.58 -5.65
CA GLU A 121 -11.95 -23.74 -4.22
C GLU A 121 -11.91 -22.39 -3.49
#